data_AF-A0A0B8T3Z5-F1
#
_entry.id   AF-A0A0B8T3Z5-F1
#
_cell.length_a   1.000
_cell.length_b   1.000
_cell.length_c   1.000
_cell.angle_alpha   90.00
_cell.angle_beta   90.00
_cell.angle_gamma   90.00
#
_symmetry.space_group_name_H-M   'P 1'
#
loop_
_entity.id
_entity.type
_entity.pdbx_description
1 polymer ?
#
loop_
_entity_poly.entity_id
_entity_poly.type
_entity_poly.pdbx_seq_one_letter_code
_entity_poly.pdbx_strand_id
1 'polypeptide(L)'
;MKETTSTNESLATVDQQLSSKQLQRRNFLKLAGAGAAGVAFLGMVGCSKDDDGPDQGGDGLYFGSGDIAILNYAYALEQLEAAFYIEVANKPYSGMSDWEKMLFTDIRDHEIAHREFFKAALGTNAISNLEFNFGAVNFSNRDNVLATAKTFEDLGVSAYNGAGWLIKDVAYLGLAGKIVSVEARHAALVRDLISNGSFANSEVIDSNGLDVANSPTVVLQAAAPFIKSKVDVRDLPTY
;
A
#
# COMPACT_ATOMS: atom_id res chain seq x y z
N MET A 1 -38.19 -15.06 -38.89
CA MET A 1 -36.87 -14.42 -39.05
C MET A 1 -37.02 -12.94 -38.77
N LYS A 2 -36.35 -12.42 -37.75
CA LYS A 2 -36.17 -10.97 -37.55
C LYS A 2 -34.75 -10.78 -37.01
N GLU A 3 -33.96 -10.05 -37.78
CA GLU A 3 -32.53 -9.83 -37.59
C GLU A 3 -32.21 -9.05 -36.32
N THR A 4 -31.10 -9.40 -35.68
CA THR A 4 -30.42 -8.65 -34.62
C THR A 4 -29.31 -7.82 -35.24
N THR A 5 -29.43 -6.48 -35.17
CA THR A 5 -28.39 -5.55 -35.61
C THR A 5 -27.42 -5.25 -34.46
N SER A 6 -26.13 -5.47 -34.73
CA SER A 6 -24.99 -5.11 -33.87
C SER A 6 -24.66 -3.62 -34.02
N THR A 7 -24.55 -2.89 -32.91
CA THR A 7 -24.01 -1.51 -32.91
C THR A 7 -22.53 -1.52 -32.59
N ASN A 8 -21.72 -1.20 -33.61
CA ASN A 8 -20.31 -0.83 -33.48
C ASN A 8 -20.21 0.53 -32.77
N GLU A 9 -19.68 0.57 -31.54
CA GLU A 9 -19.19 1.82 -30.95
C GLU A 9 -17.80 2.17 -31.53
N SER A 10 -17.63 3.43 -31.89
CA SER A 10 -16.46 3.98 -32.59
C SER A 10 -15.25 4.14 -31.65
N LEU A 11 -14.06 3.75 -32.13
CA LEU A 11 -12.77 3.84 -31.43
C LEU A 11 -12.39 5.27 -31.00
N ALA A 12 -12.92 6.30 -31.66
CA ALA A 12 -12.62 7.71 -31.33
C ALA A 12 -13.16 8.13 -29.94
N THR A 13 -14.24 7.50 -29.49
CA THR A 13 -14.86 7.77 -28.18
C THR A 13 -14.05 7.22 -27.00
N VAL A 14 -13.27 6.16 -27.24
CA VAL A 14 -12.43 5.51 -26.22
C VAL A 14 -11.19 6.35 -25.90
N ASP A 15 -10.54 6.94 -26.92
CA ASP A 15 -9.36 7.80 -26.73
C ASP A 15 -9.69 9.10 -25.98
N GLN A 16 -10.85 9.70 -26.23
CA GLN A 16 -11.31 10.87 -25.46
C GLN A 16 -11.61 10.53 -24.00
N GLN A 17 -12.14 9.32 -23.72
CA GLN A 17 -12.35 8.85 -22.35
C GLN A 17 -11.03 8.57 -21.62
N LEU A 18 -10.04 7.98 -22.28
CA LEU A 18 -8.72 7.71 -21.69
C LEU A 18 -7.95 9.01 -21.38
N SER A 19 -8.02 10.00 -22.27
CA SER A 19 -7.44 11.34 -22.02
C SER A 19 -8.11 12.04 -20.83
N SER A 20 -9.42 11.90 -20.68
CA SER A 20 -10.16 12.47 -19.54
C SER A 20 -9.82 11.81 -18.19
N LYS A 21 -9.53 10.49 -18.17
CA LYS A 21 -9.12 9.77 -16.97
C LYS A 21 -7.76 10.23 -16.44
N GLN A 22 -6.81 10.53 -17.33
CA GLN A 22 -5.50 11.08 -16.94
C GLN A 22 -5.62 12.50 -16.32
N LEU A 23 -6.63 13.28 -16.71
CA LEU A 23 -6.89 14.61 -16.15
C LEU A 23 -7.57 14.58 -14.77
N GLN A 24 -8.29 13.50 -14.42
CA GLN A 24 -8.92 13.36 -13.10
C GLN A 24 -7.95 12.91 -11.99
N ARG A 25 -6.99 12.01 -12.29
CA ARG A 25 -5.92 11.62 -11.34
C ARG A 25 -5.07 12.84 -10.90
N ARG A 26 -4.87 13.82 -11.79
CA ARG A 26 -4.20 15.10 -11.48
C ARG A 26 -4.99 16.05 -10.58
N ASN A 27 -6.32 15.92 -10.52
CA ASN A 27 -7.16 16.70 -9.61
C ASN A 27 -7.26 16.06 -8.21
N PHE A 28 -7.10 14.75 -8.10
CA PHE A 28 -6.97 14.06 -6.80
C PHE A 28 -5.77 14.59 -6.00
N LEU A 29 -4.61 14.74 -6.65
CA LEU A 29 -3.40 15.32 -6.03
C LEU A 29 -3.55 16.80 -5.63
N LYS A 30 -4.39 17.57 -6.35
CA LYS A 30 -4.69 18.97 -5.97
C LYS A 30 -5.63 19.06 -4.76
N LEU A 31 -6.51 18.09 -4.56
CA LEU A 31 -7.45 18.09 -3.43
C LEU A 31 -6.76 17.69 -2.12
N ALA A 32 -5.78 16.78 -2.17
CA ALA A 32 -4.96 16.42 -1.01
C ALA A 32 -4.08 17.60 -0.53
N GLY A 33 -3.54 18.40 -1.46
CA GLY A 33 -2.72 19.58 -1.12
C GLY A 33 -3.50 20.80 -0.64
N ALA A 34 -4.80 20.91 -0.96
CA ALA A 34 -5.64 22.05 -0.57
C ALA A 34 -6.31 21.89 0.81
N GLY A 35 -6.24 20.70 1.43
CA GLY A 35 -6.77 20.42 2.77
C GLY A 35 -5.79 20.67 3.91
N ALA A 36 -4.51 20.90 3.64
CA ALA A 36 -3.45 21.05 4.65
C ALA A 36 -3.20 22.50 5.09
N ALA A 37 -4.16 23.40 4.88
CA ALA A 37 -4.11 24.77 5.39
C ALA A 37 -4.92 24.88 6.68
N GLY A 38 -4.47 24.22 7.77
CA GLY A 38 -5.08 24.47 9.06
C GLY A 38 -4.85 23.44 10.14
N VAL A 39 -3.60 23.18 10.56
CA VAL A 39 -3.30 22.97 11.99
C VAL A 39 -1.86 23.45 12.24
N ALA A 40 -1.72 24.66 12.74
CA ALA A 40 -0.55 25.09 13.49
C ALA A 40 -0.92 25.01 14.97
N PHE A 41 -0.38 24.03 15.72
CA PHE A 41 -0.34 24.11 17.18
C PHE A 41 0.91 23.41 17.74
N LEU A 42 1.63 24.16 18.56
CA LEU A 42 2.85 23.83 19.30
C LEU A 42 2.56 22.84 20.44
N GLY A 43 3.55 22.03 20.82
CA GLY A 43 3.55 21.32 22.11
C GLY A 43 4.84 20.53 22.34
N MET A 44 5.62 20.96 23.33
CA MET A 44 6.90 20.38 23.73
C MET A 44 6.73 19.59 25.04
N VAL A 45 7.55 18.55 25.22
CA VAL A 45 7.91 17.83 26.46
C VAL A 45 7.00 16.67 26.95
N GLY A 46 7.63 15.51 27.15
CA GLY A 46 7.15 14.48 28.08
C GLY A 46 7.93 13.16 28.02
N CYS A 47 9.12 13.08 28.62
CA CYS A 47 9.78 11.80 28.90
C CYS A 47 9.04 11.03 30.00
N SER A 48 8.87 9.71 29.83
CA SER A 48 8.78 8.70 30.89
C SER A 48 9.13 7.32 30.31
N LYS A 49 9.67 6.45 31.16
CA LYS A 49 10.49 5.27 30.85
C LYS A 49 9.73 3.95 31.04
N ASP A 50 10.26 2.93 30.35
CA ASP A 50 10.26 1.47 30.60
C ASP A 50 9.02 0.64 30.18
N ASP A 51 9.21 -0.17 29.12
CA ASP A 51 8.81 -1.58 29.02
C ASP A 51 9.63 -2.27 27.90
N ASP A 52 10.44 -3.26 28.27
CA ASP A 52 11.41 -3.95 27.41
C ASP A 52 10.73 -4.97 26.46
N GLY A 53 10.27 -4.49 25.31
CA GLY A 53 10.15 -5.27 24.08
C GLY A 53 11.52 -5.37 23.36
N PRO A 54 11.69 -6.21 22.32
CA PRO A 54 12.97 -6.30 21.62
C PRO A 54 13.42 -4.91 21.15
N ASP A 55 14.58 -4.51 21.66
CA ASP A 55 15.22 -3.21 21.45
C ASP A 55 15.45 -2.96 19.95
N GLN A 56 14.72 -1.98 19.39
CA GLN A 56 14.98 -1.37 18.09
C GLN A 56 15.69 -0.01 18.26
N GLY A 57 16.43 0.14 19.36
CA GLY A 57 17.19 1.29 19.82
C GLY A 57 18.00 1.98 18.73
N GLY A 58 17.76 3.28 18.60
CA GLY A 58 18.00 4.06 17.39
C GLY A 58 19.42 4.09 16.82
N ASP A 59 19.44 3.87 15.51
CA ASP A 59 20.27 4.49 14.44
C ASP A 59 19.51 4.31 13.10
N GLY A 60 18.18 4.41 13.16
CA GLY A 60 17.25 4.10 12.06
C GLY A 60 16.30 5.26 11.77
N LEU A 61 15.54 5.15 10.68
CA LEU A 61 14.54 6.15 10.32
C LEU A 61 13.40 6.10 11.33
N TYR A 62 13.31 7.12 12.19
CA TYR A 62 12.33 7.22 13.26
C TYR A 62 10.95 7.61 12.73
N PHE A 63 9.92 6.85 13.11
CA PHE A 63 8.56 7.02 12.58
C PHE A 63 7.78 8.14 13.28
N GLY A 64 8.25 8.65 14.41
CA GLY A 64 7.47 9.57 15.26
C GLY A 64 6.62 8.82 16.27
N SER A 65 5.54 9.45 16.73
CA SER A 65 4.59 8.89 17.70
C SER A 65 3.14 9.16 17.28
N GLY A 66 2.19 8.45 17.91
CA GLY A 66 0.76 8.62 17.65
C GLY A 66 0.39 8.40 16.18
N ASP A 67 -0.50 9.23 15.65
CA ASP A 67 -0.93 9.13 14.25
C ASP A 67 0.23 9.30 13.27
N ILE A 68 1.20 10.19 13.55
CA ILE A 68 2.38 10.37 12.69
C ILE A 68 3.18 9.07 12.55
N ALA A 69 3.34 8.31 13.63
CA ALA A 69 3.98 7.00 13.57
C ALA A 69 3.19 6.02 12.69
N ILE A 70 1.86 5.99 12.83
CA ILE A 70 1.00 5.11 12.04
C ILE A 70 1.05 5.48 10.55
N LEU A 71 1.06 6.78 10.22
CA LEU A 71 1.19 7.24 8.83
C LEU A 71 2.58 6.93 8.25
N ASN A 72 3.67 7.10 9.02
CA ASN A 72 5.01 6.69 8.56
C ASN A 72 5.15 5.17 8.43
N TYR A 73 4.45 4.40 9.27
CA TYR A 73 4.34 2.95 9.15
C TYR A 73 3.65 2.54 7.85
N ALA A 74 2.49 3.11 7.53
CA ALA A 74 1.83 2.89 6.24
C ALA A 74 2.75 3.32 5.09
N TYR A 75 3.32 4.53 5.16
CA TYR A 75 4.26 5.05 4.16
C TYR A 75 5.47 4.14 3.91
N ALA A 76 5.99 3.46 4.92
CA ALA A 76 7.08 2.50 4.76
C ALA A 76 6.67 1.28 3.94
N LEU A 77 5.45 0.75 4.16
CA LEU A 77 4.90 -0.38 3.42
C LEU A 77 4.59 0.02 1.97
N GLU A 78 3.99 1.18 1.76
CA GLU A 78 3.70 1.73 0.42
C GLU A 78 4.98 1.96 -0.39
N GLN A 79 6.09 2.34 0.26
CA GLN A 79 7.39 2.41 -0.39
C GLN A 79 7.89 1.03 -0.83
N LEU A 80 7.69 0.00 0.00
CA LEU A 80 8.10 -1.38 -0.29
C LEU A 80 7.32 -1.92 -1.50
N GLU A 81 6.00 -1.75 -1.50
CA GLU A 81 5.11 -2.21 -2.57
C GLU A 81 5.38 -1.47 -3.88
N ALA A 82 5.48 -0.15 -3.83
CA ALA A 82 5.86 0.65 -5.00
C ALA A 82 7.22 0.22 -5.57
N ALA A 83 8.22 -0.04 -4.72
CA ALA A 83 9.53 -0.50 -5.17
C ALA A 83 9.45 -1.90 -5.81
N PHE A 84 8.69 -2.82 -5.23
CA PHE A 84 8.49 -4.15 -5.77
C PHE A 84 7.83 -4.12 -7.15
N TYR A 85 6.72 -3.40 -7.32
CA TYR A 85 6.04 -3.35 -8.62
C TYR A 85 6.79 -2.55 -9.69
N ILE A 86 7.64 -1.60 -9.29
CA ILE A 86 8.61 -0.98 -10.20
C ILE A 86 9.60 -2.05 -10.70
N GLU A 87 10.11 -2.93 -9.84
CA GLU A 87 10.97 -4.04 -10.25
C GLU A 87 10.25 -5.04 -11.16
N VAL A 88 8.99 -5.39 -10.88
CA VAL A 88 8.17 -6.25 -11.75
C VAL A 88 8.02 -5.63 -13.15
N ALA A 89 7.76 -4.32 -13.23
CA ALA A 89 7.64 -3.62 -14.50
C ALA A 89 8.97 -3.54 -15.27
N ASN A 90 10.09 -3.38 -14.56
CA ASN A 90 11.43 -3.30 -15.16
C ASN A 90 11.98 -4.69 -15.56
N LYS A 91 11.53 -5.75 -14.89
CA LYS A 91 12.00 -7.12 -15.07
C LYS A 91 10.80 -8.07 -15.27
N PRO A 92 10.02 -7.91 -16.36
CA PRO A 92 8.89 -8.80 -16.60
C PRO A 92 9.37 -10.24 -16.79
N TYR A 93 8.72 -11.20 -16.11
CA TYR A 93 9.03 -12.62 -16.27
C TYR A 93 8.72 -13.10 -17.69
N SER A 94 9.37 -14.21 -18.07
CA SER A 94 9.13 -14.85 -19.36
C SER A 94 7.68 -15.32 -19.48
N GLY A 95 7.01 -14.94 -20.58
CA GLY A 95 5.62 -15.31 -20.82
C GLY A 95 4.59 -14.42 -20.14
N MET A 96 4.97 -13.30 -19.49
CA MET A 96 4.02 -12.33 -18.95
C MET A 96 3.08 -11.84 -20.05
N SER A 97 1.79 -12.11 -19.86
CA SER A 97 0.75 -11.70 -20.81
C SER A 97 0.59 -10.19 -20.82
N ASP A 98 0.06 -9.63 -21.91
CA ASP A 98 -0.22 -8.20 -21.97
C ASP A 98 -1.29 -7.77 -20.95
N TRP A 99 -2.18 -8.70 -20.60
CA TRP A 99 -3.14 -8.51 -19.52
C TRP A 99 -2.46 -8.37 -18.16
N GLU A 100 -1.56 -9.29 -17.80
CA GLU A 100 -0.79 -9.20 -16.54
C GLU A 100 0.09 -7.95 -16.49
N LYS A 101 0.73 -7.57 -17.61
CA LYS A 101 1.49 -6.31 -17.69
C LYS A 101 0.59 -5.11 -17.38
N MET A 102 -0.60 -5.06 -17.97
CA MET A 102 -1.56 -3.97 -17.72
C MET A 102 -1.97 -3.92 -16.25
N LEU A 103 -2.31 -5.07 -15.66
CA LEU A 103 -2.73 -5.17 -14.27
C LEU A 103 -1.61 -4.75 -13.30
N PHE A 104 -0.40 -5.30 -13.44
CA PHE A 104 0.72 -4.91 -12.59
C PHE A 104 1.15 -3.45 -12.81
N THR A 105 0.95 -2.91 -14.01
CA THR A 105 1.16 -1.48 -14.27
C THR A 105 0.17 -0.61 -13.50
N ASP A 106 -1.11 -0.99 -13.43
CA ASP A 106 -2.11 -0.22 -12.68
C ASP A 106 -1.87 -0.33 -11.16
N ILE A 107 -1.55 -1.53 -10.64
CA ILE A 107 -1.16 -1.72 -9.24
C ILE A 107 0.05 -0.84 -8.92
N ARG A 108 1.14 -0.94 -9.70
CA ARG A 108 2.34 -0.07 -9.55
C ARG A 108 1.98 1.41 -9.45
N ASP A 109 1.10 1.88 -10.33
CA ASP A 109 0.72 3.28 -10.38
C ASP A 109 -0.10 3.70 -9.15
N HIS A 110 -0.91 2.78 -8.60
CA HIS A 110 -1.61 2.99 -7.32
C HIS A 110 -0.63 3.00 -6.13
N GLU A 111 0.30 2.05 -6.03
CA GLU A 111 1.30 2.03 -4.95
C GLU A 111 2.17 3.28 -4.95
N ILE A 112 2.58 3.74 -6.14
CA ILE A 112 3.29 5.02 -6.27
C ILE A 112 2.40 6.17 -5.80
N ALA A 113 1.11 6.17 -6.16
CA ALA A 113 0.19 7.22 -5.74
C ALA A 113 -0.05 7.22 -4.23
N HIS A 114 -0.19 6.06 -3.58
CA HIS A 114 -0.31 5.94 -2.14
C HIS A 114 0.96 6.40 -1.43
N ARG A 115 2.15 5.95 -1.88
CA ARG A 115 3.44 6.43 -1.38
C ARG A 115 3.55 7.95 -1.45
N GLU A 116 3.31 8.56 -2.62
CA GLU A 116 3.41 10.01 -2.77
C GLU A 116 2.32 10.75 -1.97
N PHE A 117 1.15 10.13 -1.82
CA PHE A 117 0.10 10.65 -0.97
C PHE A 117 0.57 10.76 0.48
N PHE A 118 1.10 9.69 1.07
CA PHE A 118 1.57 9.73 2.46
C PHE A 118 2.75 10.68 2.65
N LYS A 119 3.70 10.68 1.70
CA LYS A 119 4.79 11.64 1.71
C LYS A 119 4.29 13.08 1.77
N ALA A 120 3.27 13.41 0.99
CA ALA A 120 2.65 14.74 1.00
C ALA A 120 1.90 15.01 2.31
N ALA A 121 1.14 14.04 2.83
CA ALA A 121 0.38 14.16 4.07
C ALA A 121 1.27 14.34 5.31
N LEU A 122 2.40 13.65 5.34
CA LEU A 122 3.39 13.71 6.42
C LEU A 122 4.27 14.96 6.37
N GLY A 123 4.51 15.51 5.17
CA GLY A 123 5.32 16.71 4.97
C GLY A 123 6.73 16.55 5.55
N THR A 124 7.13 17.44 6.46
CA THR A 124 8.45 17.37 7.12
C THR A 124 8.59 16.21 8.11
N ASN A 125 7.48 15.56 8.49
CA ASN A 125 7.49 14.39 9.37
C ASN A 125 7.66 13.07 8.60
N ALA A 126 7.70 13.10 7.26
CA ALA A 126 7.90 11.91 6.46
C ALA A 126 9.30 11.35 6.68
N ILE A 127 9.40 10.04 6.91
CA ILE A 127 10.69 9.35 6.86
C ILE A 127 11.33 9.48 5.48
N SER A 128 12.66 9.38 5.43
CA SER A 128 13.39 9.30 4.16
C SER A 128 13.05 8.03 3.39
N ASN A 129 13.42 7.99 2.10
CA ASN A 129 13.22 6.81 1.28
C ASN A 129 13.95 5.59 1.87
N LEU A 130 13.26 4.46 1.94
CA LEU A 130 13.81 3.17 2.37
C LEU A 130 14.61 2.51 1.24
N GLU A 131 15.64 1.75 1.63
CA GLU A 131 16.31 0.79 0.77
C GLU A 131 15.70 -0.59 0.99
N PHE A 132 15.47 -1.32 -0.10
CA PHE A 132 14.84 -2.64 -0.08
C PHE A 132 15.78 -3.74 -0.56
N ASN A 133 15.51 -4.96 -0.10
CA ASN A 133 16.23 -6.16 -0.46
C ASN A 133 15.27 -7.15 -1.14
N PHE A 134 15.33 -7.21 -2.47
CA PHE A 134 14.61 -8.21 -3.26
C PHE A 134 15.51 -9.37 -3.73
N GLY A 135 16.66 -9.59 -3.06
CA GLY A 135 17.61 -10.62 -3.48
C GLY A 135 17.06 -12.05 -3.49
N ALA A 136 16.02 -12.31 -2.68
CA ALA A 136 15.31 -13.59 -2.65
C ALA A 136 14.17 -13.70 -3.68
N VAL A 137 13.83 -12.60 -4.37
CA VAL A 137 12.75 -12.57 -5.36
C VAL A 137 13.32 -12.87 -6.74
N ASN A 138 12.84 -13.95 -7.36
CA ASN A 138 13.15 -14.29 -8.73
C ASN A 138 12.13 -13.67 -9.68
N PHE A 139 12.40 -12.43 -10.10
CA PHE A 139 11.53 -11.68 -11.03
C PHE A 139 11.35 -12.34 -12.41
N SER A 140 12.20 -13.30 -12.78
CA SER A 140 12.07 -14.06 -14.03
C SER A 140 11.07 -15.22 -13.95
N ASN A 141 10.54 -15.52 -12.75
CA ASN A 141 9.60 -16.62 -12.51
C ASN A 141 8.22 -16.08 -12.08
N ARG A 142 7.19 -16.39 -12.86
CA ARG A 142 5.80 -15.94 -12.63
C ARG A 142 5.29 -16.29 -11.23
N ASP A 143 5.45 -17.55 -10.82
CA ASP A 143 4.92 -18.03 -9.54
C ASP A 143 5.61 -17.37 -8.35
N ASN A 144 6.92 -17.12 -8.46
CA ASN A 144 7.66 -16.39 -7.43
C ASN A 144 7.21 -14.93 -7.33
N VAL A 145 7.05 -14.24 -8.47
CA VAL A 145 6.52 -12.86 -8.52
C VAL A 145 5.11 -12.79 -7.93
N LEU A 146 4.21 -13.69 -8.32
CA LEU A 146 2.84 -13.71 -7.79
C LEU A 146 2.80 -14.07 -6.31
N ALA A 147 3.62 -15.01 -5.84
CA ALA A 147 3.70 -15.35 -4.43
C ALA A 147 4.21 -14.18 -3.58
N THR A 148 5.21 -13.44 -4.07
CA THR A 148 5.70 -12.22 -3.40
C THR A 148 4.65 -11.12 -3.45
N ALA A 149 4.00 -10.88 -4.60
CA ALA A 149 2.89 -9.93 -4.72
C ALA A 149 1.79 -10.24 -3.71
N LYS A 150 1.31 -11.49 -3.66
CA LYS A 150 0.29 -11.93 -2.69
C LYS A 150 0.73 -11.64 -1.26
N THR A 151 2.01 -11.90 -0.93
CA THR A 151 2.55 -11.64 0.41
C THR A 151 2.46 -10.15 0.75
N PHE A 152 2.83 -9.26 -0.16
CA PHE A 152 2.77 -7.82 0.09
C PHE A 152 1.34 -7.32 0.17
N GLU A 153 0.50 -7.65 -0.80
CA GLU A 153 -0.90 -7.19 -0.82
C GLU A 153 -1.69 -7.65 0.42
N ASP A 154 -1.55 -8.93 0.81
CA ASP A 154 -2.17 -9.44 2.04
C ASP A 154 -1.64 -8.72 3.28
N LEU A 155 -0.33 -8.41 3.28
CA LEU A 155 0.32 -7.71 4.38
C LEU A 155 -0.18 -6.27 4.49
N GLY A 156 -0.29 -5.54 3.38
CA GLY A 156 -0.84 -4.19 3.28
C GLY A 156 -2.28 -4.13 3.80
N VAL A 157 -3.16 -5.03 3.35
CA VAL A 157 -4.54 -5.14 3.87
C VAL A 157 -4.54 -5.35 5.39
N SER A 158 -3.77 -6.31 5.88
CA SER A 158 -3.73 -6.62 7.32
C SER A 158 -3.14 -5.49 8.15
N ALA A 159 -2.22 -4.72 7.59
CA ALA A 159 -1.59 -3.56 8.20
C ALA A 159 -2.59 -2.43 8.43
N TYR A 160 -3.37 -2.09 7.42
CA TYR A 160 -4.41 -1.07 7.55
C TYR A 160 -5.53 -1.49 8.49
N ASN A 161 -5.99 -2.74 8.41
CA ASN A 161 -7.04 -3.25 9.30
C ASN A 161 -6.58 -3.28 10.77
N GLY A 162 -5.32 -3.67 11.02
CA GLY A 162 -4.77 -3.77 12.37
C GLY A 162 -4.38 -2.43 12.98
N ALA A 163 -3.87 -1.48 12.19
CA ALA A 163 -3.45 -0.17 12.68
C ALA A 163 -4.54 0.91 12.60
N GLY A 164 -5.54 0.74 11.73
CA GLY A 164 -6.52 1.79 11.42
C GLY A 164 -7.26 2.30 12.65
N TRP A 165 -7.72 1.42 13.53
CA TRP A 165 -8.45 1.81 14.75
C TRP A 165 -7.60 2.54 15.80
N LEU A 166 -6.26 2.50 15.67
CA LEU A 166 -5.34 3.23 16.54
C LEU A 166 -5.29 4.72 16.17
N ILE A 167 -5.61 5.08 14.93
CA ILE A 167 -5.62 6.46 14.41
C ILE A 167 -6.68 7.29 15.15
N LYS A 168 -6.29 8.47 15.66
CA LYS A 168 -7.16 9.38 16.40
C LYS A 168 -7.78 10.46 15.53
N ASP A 169 -7.05 10.95 14.55
CA ASP A 169 -7.55 11.91 13.58
C ASP A 169 -8.53 11.22 12.61
N VAL A 170 -9.78 11.66 12.63
CA VAL A 170 -10.87 11.08 11.82
C VAL A 170 -10.66 11.26 10.32
N ALA A 171 -9.92 12.29 9.89
CA ALA A 171 -9.58 12.48 8.48
C ALA A 171 -8.53 11.46 8.03
N TYR A 172 -7.52 11.19 8.86
CA TYR A 172 -6.54 10.12 8.60
C TYR A 172 -7.19 8.73 8.64
N LEU A 173 -8.11 8.47 9.57
CA LEU A 173 -8.86 7.21 9.61
C LEU A 173 -9.71 7.03 8.36
N GLY A 174 -10.47 8.06 7.97
CA GLY A 174 -11.30 8.02 6.77
C GLY A 174 -10.50 7.86 5.48
N LEU A 175 -9.26 8.35 5.45
CA LEU A 175 -8.32 8.13 4.36
C LEU A 175 -7.79 6.70 4.36
N ALA A 176 -7.30 6.19 5.49
CA ALA A 176 -6.80 4.82 5.61
C ALA A 176 -7.87 3.81 5.15
N GLY A 177 -9.13 4.02 5.52
CA GLY A 177 -10.27 3.23 5.04
C GLY A 177 -10.49 3.25 3.52
N LYS A 178 -10.08 4.31 2.82
CA LYS A 178 -10.14 4.38 1.35
C LYS A 178 -8.97 3.63 0.71
N ILE A 179 -7.78 3.72 1.30
CA ILE A 179 -6.57 3.05 0.78
C ILE A 179 -6.71 1.54 0.96
N VAL A 180 -7.07 1.04 2.14
CA VAL A 180 -7.28 -0.40 2.36
C VAL A 180 -8.34 -1.01 1.44
N SER A 181 -9.33 -0.22 1.02
CA SER A 181 -10.32 -0.66 0.02
C SER A 181 -9.70 -0.85 -1.37
N VAL A 182 -8.66 -0.11 -1.72
CA VAL A 182 -7.86 -0.32 -2.94
C VAL A 182 -6.95 -1.53 -2.75
N GLU A 183 -6.21 -1.62 -1.63
CA GLU A 183 -5.34 -2.77 -1.33
C GLU A 183 -6.09 -4.10 -1.37
N ALA A 184 -7.28 -4.17 -0.77
CA ALA A 184 -8.09 -5.38 -0.79
C ALA A 184 -8.45 -5.83 -2.23
N ARG A 185 -8.57 -4.89 -3.18
CA ARG A 185 -8.81 -5.22 -4.60
C ARG A 185 -7.54 -5.69 -5.30
N HIS A 186 -6.39 -5.14 -4.95
CA HIS A 186 -5.10 -5.65 -5.44
C HIS A 186 -4.83 -7.07 -4.92
N ALA A 187 -5.00 -7.29 -3.61
CA ALA A 187 -4.89 -8.61 -2.98
C ALA A 187 -5.82 -9.64 -3.64
N ALA A 188 -7.10 -9.29 -3.79
CA ALA A 188 -8.10 -10.13 -4.46
C ALA A 188 -7.68 -10.50 -5.90
N LEU A 189 -7.21 -9.53 -6.67
CA LEU A 189 -6.75 -9.73 -8.04
C LEU A 189 -5.54 -10.66 -8.12
N VAL A 190 -4.50 -10.42 -7.30
CA VAL A 190 -3.28 -11.23 -7.30
C VAL A 190 -3.58 -12.67 -6.90
N ARG A 191 -4.45 -12.88 -5.91
CA ARG A 191 -4.93 -14.20 -5.53
C ARG A 191 -5.64 -14.90 -6.69
N ASP A 192 -6.52 -14.22 -7.40
CA ASP A 192 -7.23 -14.78 -8.55
C ASP A 192 -6.28 -15.17 -9.70
N LEU A 193 -5.21 -14.40 -9.92
CA LEU A 193 -4.14 -14.73 -10.88
C LEU A 193 -3.33 -15.99 -10.52
N ILE A 194 -3.23 -16.31 -9.22
CA ILE A 194 -2.60 -17.53 -8.70
C ILE A 194 -3.57 -18.70 -8.82
N SER A 195 -4.81 -18.50 -8.35
CA SER A 195 -5.85 -19.52 -8.35
C SER A 195 -7.22 -18.86 -8.51
N ASN A 196 -7.85 -19.11 -9.65
CA ASN A 196 -9.15 -18.56 -9.99
C ASN A 196 -10.20 -18.91 -8.92
N GLY A 197 -10.89 -17.90 -8.39
CA GLY A 197 -11.87 -18.00 -7.32
C GLY A 197 -11.28 -17.86 -5.90
N SER A 198 -9.97 -17.63 -5.75
CA SER A 198 -9.33 -17.50 -4.41
C SER A 198 -9.29 -16.07 -3.86
N PHE A 199 -9.93 -15.12 -4.54
CA PHE A 199 -9.92 -13.67 -4.27
C PHE A 199 -10.32 -13.27 -2.83
N ALA A 200 -11.05 -14.12 -2.12
CA ALA A 200 -11.45 -13.91 -0.71
C ALA A 200 -11.59 -15.26 0.02
N ASN A 201 -10.58 -16.14 -0.09
CA ASN A 201 -10.60 -17.45 0.54
C ASN A 201 -10.31 -17.39 2.06
N SER A 202 -10.41 -18.53 2.73
CA SER A 202 -10.23 -18.65 4.19
C SER A 202 -8.80 -18.46 4.70
N GLU A 203 -7.83 -18.14 3.84
CA GLU A 203 -6.49 -17.75 4.30
C GLU A 203 -6.48 -16.33 4.87
N VAL A 204 -7.37 -15.47 4.39
CA VAL A 204 -7.47 -14.05 4.79
C VAL A 204 -8.84 -13.67 5.33
N ILE A 205 -9.87 -14.46 5.07
CA ILE A 205 -11.21 -14.21 5.61
C ILE A 205 -11.49 -15.15 6.78
N ASP A 206 -11.81 -14.56 7.94
CA ASP A 206 -12.16 -15.29 9.16
C ASP A 206 -13.58 -15.87 9.12
N SER A 207 -14.00 -16.58 10.17
CA SER A 207 -15.34 -17.17 10.24
C SER A 207 -16.48 -16.14 10.33
N ASN A 208 -16.18 -14.88 10.59
CA ASN A 208 -17.15 -13.77 10.61
C ASN A 208 -17.23 -13.05 9.25
N GLY A 209 -16.42 -13.46 8.26
CA GLY A 209 -16.35 -12.78 6.98
C GLY A 209 -15.49 -11.51 7.01
N LEU A 210 -14.62 -11.36 8.01
CA LEU A 210 -13.72 -10.22 8.16
C LEU A 210 -12.33 -10.58 7.68
N ASP A 211 -11.66 -9.59 7.08
CA ASP A 211 -10.28 -9.72 6.65
C ASP A 211 -9.32 -9.77 7.85
N VAL A 212 -8.12 -10.33 7.66
CA VAL A 212 -7.10 -10.41 8.69
C VAL A 212 -6.69 -9.00 9.13
N ALA A 213 -6.42 -8.85 10.43
CA ALA A 213 -5.92 -7.63 11.04
C ALA A 213 -4.73 -7.98 11.94
N ASN A 214 -3.53 -7.55 11.56
CA ASN A 214 -2.29 -7.85 12.28
C ASN A 214 -1.78 -6.61 13.02
N SER A 215 -1.20 -6.78 14.21
CA SER A 215 -0.58 -5.65 14.90
C SER A 215 0.61 -5.11 14.09
N PRO A 216 0.93 -3.81 14.21
CA PRO A 216 2.06 -3.23 13.48
C PRO A 216 3.38 -3.98 13.70
N THR A 217 3.60 -4.53 14.89
CA THR A 217 4.77 -5.37 15.20
C THR A 217 4.85 -6.62 14.33
N VAL A 218 3.74 -7.36 14.19
CA VAL A 218 3.67 -8.58 13.37
C VAL A 218 3.92 -8.24 11.90
N VAL A 219 3.33 -7.14 11.42
CA VAL A 219 3.50 -6.71 10.03
C VAL A 219 4.95 -6.33 9.74
N LEU A 220 5.57 -5.51 10.59
CA LEU A 220 6.96 -5.10 10.40
C LEU A 220 7.91 -6.29 10.46
N GLN A 221 7.64 -7.28 11.32
CA GLN A 221 8.41 -8.52 11.35
C GLN A 221 8.30 -9.30 10.04
N ALA A 222 7.11 -9.37 9.45
CA ALA A 222 6.90 -10.02 8.15
C ALA A 222 7.56 -9.25 6.99
N ALA A 223 7.59 -7.92 7.05
CA ALA A 223 8.24 -7.06 6.05
C ALA A 223 9.77 -7.01 6.19
N ALA A 224 10.32 -7.25 7.39
CA ALA A 224 11.73 -7.08 7.71
C ALA A 224 12.72 -7.74 6.73
N PRO A 225 12.50 -8.95 6.18
CA PRO A 225 13.41 -9.55 5.21
C PRO A 225 13.61 -8.72 3.94
N PHE A 226 12.66 -7.85 3.60
CA PHE A 226 12.65 -7.03 2.39
C PHE A 226 13.10 -5.59 2.63
N ILE A 227 13.24 -5.15 3.88
CA ILE A 227 13.65 -3.79 4.23
C ILE A 227 15.11 -3.82 4.66
N LYS A 228 15.99 -3.18 3.87
CA LYS A 228 17.42 -3.06 4.17
C LYS A 228 17.71 -1.89 5.10
N SER A 229 16.96 -0.80 4.96
CA SER A 229 17.06 0.34 5.87
C SER A 229 16.72 -0.05 7.30
N LYS A 230 17.46 0.50 8.27
CA LYS A 230 17.07 0.42 9.67
C LYS A 230 15.91 1.38 9.94
N VAL A 231 14.86 0.91 10.61
CA VAL A 231 13.72 1.71 11.04
C VAL A 231 13.67 1.78 12.56
N ASP A 232 13.28 2.93 13.10
CA ASP A 232 13.06 3.12 14.54
C ASP A 232 11.56 3.33 14.78
N VAL A 233 10.95 2.33 15.39
CA VAL A 233 9.49 2.23 15.61
C VAL A 233 9.14 2.19 17.09
N ARG A 234 10.04 2.65 17.96
CA ARG A 234 9.86 2.55 19.43
C ARG A 234 8.58 3.20 19.96
N ASP A 235 8.07 4.23 19.29
CA ASP A 235 6.86 4.96 19.68
C ASP A 235 5.67 4.70 18.73
N LEU A 236 5.75 3.66 17.88
CA LEU A 236 4.65 3.23 17.03
C LEU A 236 3.54 2.61 17.89
N PRO A 237 2.31 3.13 17.89
CA PRO A 237 1.19 2.52 18.59
C PRO A 237 1.00 1.06 18.17
N THR A 238 0.89 0.15 19.14
CA THR A 238 0.70 -1.29 18.93
C THR A 238 -0.13 -1.88 20.09
N TYR A 239 -0.43 -3.18 20.02
CA TYR A 239 -1.24 -3.93 21.01
C TYR A 239 -0.80 -5.39 21.11
#